data_AF-A0A2H0YAF7-F1
#
_entry.id   AF-A0A2H0YAF7-F1
#
_cell.length_a   1.000
_cell.length_b   1.000
_cell.length_c   1.000
_cell.angle_alpha   90.00
_cell.angle_beta   90.00
_cell.angle_gamma   90.00
#
_symmetry.space_group_name_H-M   'P 1'
#
loop_
_entity.id
_entity.type
_entity.pdbx_description
1 polymer ?
#
loop_
_entity_poly.entity_id
_entity_poly.type
_entity_poly.pdbx_seq_one_letter_code
_entity_poly.pdbx_strand_id
1 'polypeptide(L)' 'MILIIGLGNPGLKFKNTRHNIGFEVLDQISKNSDFSVWVNKKRLRAKVCVGRHN' A
#
# COMPACT_ATOMS: atom_id res chain seq x y z
N MET A 1 6.24 -7.31 -15.33
CA MET A 1 5.46 -6.37 -14.49
C MET A 1 5.06 -7.13 -13.24
N ILE A 2 5.34 -6.58 -12.07
CA ILE A 2 5.04 -7.22 -10.78
C ILE A 2 3.92 -6.41 -10.11
N LEU A 3 2.93 -7.12 -9.56
CA LEU A 3 1.87 -6.54 -8.74
C LEU A 3 2.03 -7.07 -7.33
N ILE A 4 2.21 -6.17 -6.36
CA ILE A 4 2.27 -6.50 -4.94
C ILE A 4 1.01 -5.93 -4.29
N ILE A 5 0.32 -6.76 -3.51
CA ILE A 5 -0.95 -6.40 -2.85
C ILE A 5 -0.77 -6.55 -1.34
N GLY A 6 -1.08 -5.50 -0.61
CA GLY A 6 -1.16 -5.50 0.85
C GLY A 6 -2.61 -5.65 1.26
N LEU A 7 -2.93 -6.73 1.98
CA LEU A 7 -4.27 -6.96 2.53
C LEU A 7 -4.41 -6.27 3.89
N GLY A 8 -5.63 -5.83 4.20
CA GLY A 8 -5.95 -5.17 5.46
C GLY A 8 -7.35 -4.55 5.46
N ASN A 9 -7.77 -4.06 6.61
CA ASN A 9 -9.05 -3.38 6.79
C ASN A 9 -8.89 -1.86 6.78
N PRO A 10 -9.72 -1.10 6.01
CA PRO A 10 -9.65 0.35 6.00
C PRO A 10 -10.27 0.97 7.26
N GLY A 11 -9.67 2.07 7.74
CA GLY A 11 -10.17 2.86 8.88
C GLY A 11 -9.25 2.82 10.09
N LEU A 12 -9.24 3.90 10.87
CA LEU A 12 -8.29 4.09 11.99
C LEU A 12 -8.39 3.01 13.07
N LYS A 13 -9.59 2.46 13.30
CA LYS A 13 -9.83 1.41 14.31
C LYS A 13 -9.09 0.09 14.03
N PHE A 14 -8.66 -0.14 12.79
CA PHE A 14 -7.93 -1.35 12.39
C PHE A 14 -6.41 -1.12 12.26
N LYS A 15 -5.95 0.12 12.51
CA LYS A 15 -4.54 0.47 12.47
C LYS A 15 -3.78 -0.38 13.50
N ASN A 16 -2.59 -0.87 13.11
CA ASN A 16 -1.71 -1.70 13.94
C ASN A 16 -2.32 -3.05 14.39
N THR A 17 -3.38 -3.53 13.73
CA THR A 17 -3.84 -4.91 13.92
C THR A 17 -2.99 -5.87 13.08
N ARG A 18 -2.78 -7.11 13.53
CA ARG A 18 -2.02 -8.13 12.77
C ARG A 18 -2.58 -8.35 11.37
N HIS A 19 -3.89 -8.18 11.18
CA HIS A 19 -4.57 -8.30 9.89
C HIS A 19 -4.19 -7.19 8.88
N ASN A 20 -3.63 -6.08 9.37
CA ASN A 20 -3.24 -4.92 8.56
C ASN A 20 -1.74 -4.86 8.24
N ILE A 21 -0.97 -5.90 8.60
CA ILE A 21 0.48 -5.94 8.33
C ILE A 21 0.82 -5.76 6.85
N GLY A 22 -0.06 -6.22 5.94
CA GLY A 22 0.11 -6.02 4.51
C GLY A 22 0.13 -4.54 4.10
N PHE A 23 -0.69 -3.69 4.73
CA PHE A 23 -0.64 -2.24 4.51
C PHE A 23 0.67 -1.64 5.03
N GLU A 24 1.11 -2.04 6.22
CA GLU A 24 2.35 -1.53 6.83
C GLU A 24 3.58 -1.90 6.01
N VAL A 25 3.66 -3.14 5.51
CA VAL A 25 4.75 -3.60 4.63
C VAL A 25 4.80 -2.77 3.35
N LEU A 26 3.66 -2.54 2.70
CA LEU A 26 3.61 -1.71 1.49
C LEU A 26 3.99 -0.25 1.76
N ASP A 27 3.52 0.31 2.87
CA ASP A 27 3.90 1.66 3.28
C ASP A 27 5.42 1.77 3.45
N GLN A 28 6.08 0.78 4.07
CA GLN A 28 7.55 0.77 4.17
C GLN A 28 8.25 0.64 2.81
N ILE A 29 7.78 -0.26 1.93
CA ILE A 29 8.36 -0.44 0.59
C ILE A 29 8.27 0.86 -0.23
N SER A 30 7.14 1.58 -0.12
CA SER A 30 6.90 2.82 -0.84
C SER A 30 7.73 4.02 -0.37
N LYS A 31 8.48 3.90 0.74
CA LYS A 31 9.33 5.00 1.25
C LYS A 31 10.58 5.25 0.40
N ASN A 32 10.93 4.33 -0.50
CA ASN A 32 12.02 4.54 -1.44
C ASN A 32 11.70 5.68 -2.42
N SER A 33 12.72 6.45 -2.84
CA SER A 33 12.57 7.62 -3.74
C SER A 33 11.94 7.30 -5.09
N ASP A 34 11.99 6.03 -5.50
CA ASP A 34 11.56 5.57 -6.81
C ASP A 34 10.07 5.17 -6.86
N PHE A 35 9.32 5.37 -5.78
CA PHE A 35 7.87 5.16 -5.74
C PHE A 35 7.10 6.48 -5.76
N SER A 36 6.03 6.51 -6.57
CA SER A 36 5.10 7.62 -6.59
C SER A 36 4.32 7.72 -5.26
N VAL A 37 3.75 8.90 -5.00
CA VAL A 37 2.77 9.06 -3.92
C VAL A 37 1.56 8.12 -4.11
N TRP A 38 0.95 7.71 -3.00
CA TRP A 38 -0.27 6.89 -3.01
C TRP A 38 -1.46 7.66 -3.57
N VAL A 39 -2.09 7.13 -4.62
CA VAL A 39 -3.28 7.72 -5.24
C VAL A 39 -4.50 6.83 -4.97
N ASN A 40 -5.61 7.43 -4.56
CA ASN A 40 -6.88 6.71 -4.41
C ASN A 40 -7.52 6.49 -5.79
N LYS A 41 -7.66 5.22 -6.19
CA LYS A 41 -8.29 4.83 -7.45
C LYS A 41 -9.68 4.26 -7.18
N LYS A 42 -10.72 5.10 -7.30
CA LYS A 42 -12.12 4.73 -7.04
C LYS A 42 -12.57 3.45 -7.78
N ARG A 43 -12.21 3.32 -9.06
CA ARG A 43 -12.55 2.14 -9.88
C ARG A 43 -11.98 0.83 -9.33
N LEU A 44 -10.81 0.90 -8.68
CA LEU A 44 -10.14 -0.26 -8.09
C LEU A 44 -10.46 -0.44 -6.61
N ARG A 45 -11.13 0.54 -5.97
CA ARG A 45 -11.36 0.61 -4.52
C ARG A 45 -10.06 0.42 -3.71
N ALA A 46 -8.96 0.95 -4.23
CA ALA A 46 -7.63 0.76 -3.67
C ALA A 46 -6.79 2.05 -3.71
N LYS A 47 -5.82 2.14 -2.81
CA LYS A 47 -4.69 3.08 -2.95
C LYS A 47 -3.61 2.39 -3.79
N VAL A 48 -3.05 3.12 -4.75
CA VAL A 48 -2.05 2.59 -5.68
C VAL A 48 -0.87 3.55 -5.75
N CYS A 49 0.34 3.02 -5.68
CA CYS A 49 1.57 3.69 -6.09
C CYS A 49 2.28 2.85 -7.15
N VAL A 50 3.11 3.48 -7.97
CA VAL A 50 3.94 2.81 -8.96
C VAL A 50 5.38 3.24 -8.73
N GLY A 51 6.30 2.30 -8.80
CA GLY A 51 7.72 2.58 -8.64
C GLY A 51 8.61 1.47 -9.16
N ARG A 52 9.92 1.69 -9.04
CA ARG A 52 10.95 0.68 -9.31
C ARG A 52 11.59 0.25 -7.99
N HIS A 53 11.90 -1.04 -7.91
CA HIS A 53 12.68 -1.62 -6.81
C HIS A 53 13.92 -2.22 -7.46
N ASN A 54 15.08 -1.63 -7.19
CA ASN A 54 16.38 -2.09 -7.69
C ASN A 54 16.96 -3.15 -6.76
#